data_AF-A0A368FX01-F1
#
_entry.id   AF-A0A368FX01-F1
#
_cell.length_a   1.000
_cell.length_b   1.000
_cell.length_c   1.000
_cell.angle_alpha   90.00
_cell.angle_beta   90.00
_cell.angle_gamma   90.00
#
_symmetry.space_group_name_H-M   'P 1'
#
loop_
_entity.id
_entity.type
_entity.pdbx_description
1 polymer ?
#
loop_
_entity_poly.entity_id
_entity_poly.type
_entity_poly.pdbx_seq_one_letter_code
_entity_poly.pdbx_strand_id
1 'polypeptide(L)'
;MKYMDIGAQENGDPLLPLLYVIYCAFLLLSALFTGLNLSLMSLDMEDLRRIKEYDENPKTRRYAANIIPIRENGNFMLCTIVLGNTICNAIDVLVFDRITLNLELLDWERIILINVAPAMFIIVFSEIIPQVICTK
;
A
#
# COMPACT_ATOMS: atom_id res chain seq x y z
N MET A 1 -12.89 21.78 -41.72
CA MET A 1 -14.04 22.24 -40.90
C MET A 1 -14.39 21.18 -39.85
N LYS A 2 -13.41 20.73 -39.05
CA LYS A 2 -13.59 19.74 -37.97
C LYS A 2 -12.53 19.90 -36.86
N TYR A 3 -12.13 21.15 -36.62
CA TYR A 3 -11.08 21.52 -35.65
C TYR A 3 -11.51 22.69 -34.75
N MET A 4 -12.81 22.98 -34.66
CA MET A 4 -13.31 24.18 -34.00
C MET A 4 -14.66 23.91 -33.30
N ASP A 5 -14.70 22.83 -32.53
CA ASP A 5 -15.76 22.40 -31.59
C ASP A 5 -15.13 21.17 -30.89
N ILE A 6 -14.60 21.17 -29.68
CA ILE A 6 -15.10 21.72 -28.42
C ILE A 6 -13.89 21.78 -27.46
N GLY A 7 -13.31 22.97 -27.30
CA GLY A 7 -12.49 23.31 -26.13
C GLY A 7 -13.37 23.56 -24.89
N ALA A 8 -14.34 22.68 -24.64
CA ALA A 8 -15.27 22.78 -23.53
C ALA A 8 -15.73 21.40 -23.04
N GLN A 9 -14.82 20.69 -22.38
CA GLN A 9 -15.20 19.97 -21.16
C GLN A 9 -14.10 20.09 -20.10
N GLU A 10 -13.66 21.33 -19.84
CA GLU A 10 -13.10 21.75 -18.55
C GLU A 10 -14.21 21.99 -17.50
N ASN A 11 -15.31 21.23 -17.57
CA ASN A 11 -16.44 21.40 -16.66
C ASN A 11 -16.56 20.19 -15.74
N GLY A 12 -16.00 20.35 -14.54
CA GLY A 12 -16.03 19.45 -13.39
C GLY A 12 -16.94 18.24 -13.48
N ASP A 13 -16.39 17.09 -13.84
CA ASP A 13 -16.91 15.82 -13.37
C ASP A 13 -16.63 15.79 -11.85
N PRO A 14 -17.63 15.85 -10.95
CA PRO A 14 -17.37 15.75 -9.51
C PRO A 14 -16.73 14.40 -9.13
N LEU A 15 -16.65 13.46 -10.07
CA LEU A 15 -16.01 12.16 -9.92
C LEU A 15 -14.48 12.18 -10.00
N LEU A 16 -13.86 13.09 -10.76
CA LEU A 16 -12.40 13.14 -10.92
C LEU A 16 -11.65 13.41 -9.60
N PRO A 17 -12.00 14.44 -8.80
CA PRO A 17 -11.36 14.64 -7.51
C PRO A 17 -11.64 13.49 -6.54
N LEU A 18 -12.83 12.86 -6.63
CA LEU A 18 -13.18 11.68 -5.85
C LEU A 18 -12.31 10.47 -6.22
N LEU A 19 -12.04 10.26 -7.51
CA LEU A 19 -11.17 9.19 -8.00
C LEU A 19 -9.72 9.38 -7.53
N TYR A 20 -9.23 10.63 -7.50
CA TYR A 20 -7.92 10.95 -6.92
C TYR A 20 -7.87 10.69 -5.41
N VAL A 21 -8.91 11.03 -4.66
CA VAL A 21 -9.01 10.72 -3.22
C VAL A 21 -9.03 9.21 -3.00
N ILE A 22 -9.78 8.46 -3.81
CA ILE A 22 -9.79 6.99 -3.77
C ILE A 22 -8.40 6.44 -4.06
N TYR A 23 -7.72 6.93 -5.08
CA TYR A 23 -6.35 6.54 -5.42
C TYR A 23 -5.38 6.76 -4.26
N CYS A 24 -5.40 7.95 -3.64
CA CYS A 24 -4.58 8.22 -2.46
C CYS A 24 -4.93 7.29 -1.28
N ALA A 25 -6.20 6.96 -1.08
CA ALA A 25 -6.62 6.06 -0.01
C ALA A 25 -6.09 4.62 -0.23
N PHE A 26 -6.13 4.11 -1.46
CA PHE A 26 -5.57 2.78 -1.78
C PHE A 26 -4.05 2.75 -1.69
N LEU A 27 -3.35 3.81 -2.11
CA LEU A 27 -1.90 3.94 -1.88
C LEU A 27 -1.52 3.90 -0.40
N LEU A 28 -2.27 4.61 0.46
CA LEU A 28 -2.06 4.57 1.91
C LEU A 28 -2.33 3.18 2.48
N LEU A 29 -3.36 2.50 1.97
CA LEU A 29 -3.71 1.15 2.38
C LEU A 29 -2.64 0.12 1.98
N SER A 30 -2.09 0.24 0.76
CA SER A 30 -0.94 -0.55 0.26
C SER A 30 0.31 -0.33 1.13
N ALA A 31 0.62 0.93 1.45
CA ALA A 31 1.74 1.28 2.32
C ALA A 31 1.55 0.72 3.74
N LEU A 32 0.33 0.73 4.28
CA LEU A 32 0.00 0.16 5.58
C LEU A 32 0.19 -1.36 5.60
N PHE A 33 -0.29 -2.07 4.56
CA PHE A 33 -0.09 -3.53 4.46
C PHE A 33 1.39 -3.90 4.35
N THR A 34 2.17 -3.15 3.58
CA THR A 34 3.62 -3.36 3.47
C THR A 34 4.35 -3.03 4.77
N GLY A 35 3.97 -1.95 5.46
CA GLY A 35 4.52 -1.59 6.77
C GLY A 35 4.20 -2.63 7.84
N LEU A 36 3.00 -3.22 7.82
CA LEU A 36 2.61 -4.30 8.73
C LEU A 36 3.40 -5.59 8.46
N ASN A 37 3.66 -5.91 7.19
CA ASN A 37 4.52 -7.03 6.81
C ASN A 37 5.93 -6.89 7.41
N LEU A 38 6.55 -5.70 7.24
CA LEU A 38 7.86 -5.39 7.81
C LEU A 38 7.84 -5.45 9.35
N SER A 39 6.81 -4.90 9.99
CA SER A 39 6.68 -4.93 11.45
C SER A 39 6.52 -6.35 12.01
N LEU A 40 5.80 -7.24 11.32
CA LEU A 40 5.65 -8.64 11.71
C LEU A 40 6.97 -9.40 11.58
N MET A 41 7.76 -9.10 10.53
CA MET A 41 9.10 -9.66 10.37
C MET A 41 10.08 -9.14 11.43
N SER A 42 9.94 -7.88 11.86
CA SER A 42 10.80 -7.27 12.88
C SER A 42 10.52 -7.76 14.30
N LEU A 43 9.34 -8.31 14.58
CA LEU A 43 8.99 -8.80 15.91
C LEU A 43 9.56 -10.21 16.12
N ASP A 44 10.68 -10.36 16.81
CA ASP A 44 11.32 -11.67 17.04
C ASP A 44 10.54 -12.54 18.06
N MET A 45 10.30 -13.82 17.72
CA MET A 45 9.65 -14.82 18.60
C MET A 45 10.54 -15.11 19.80
N GLU A 46 11.85 -15.18 19.58
CA GLU A 46 12.78 -15.60 20.63
C GLU A 46 12.83 -14.57 21.74
N ASP A 47 12.86 -13.28 21.37
CA ASP A 47 12.83 -12.18 22.32
C ASP A 47 11.49 -12.09 23.05
N LEU A 48 10.36 -12.33 22.37
CA LEU A 48 9.06 -12.40 23.04
C LEU A 48 8.97 -13.54 24.07
N ARG A 49 9.56 -14.69 23.76
CA ARG A 49 9.63 -15.83 24.70
C ARG A 49 10.50 -15.50 25.91
N ARG A 50 11.65 -14.85 25.71
CA ARG A 50 12.51 -14.38 26.80
C ARG A 50 11.78 -13.39 27.71
N ILE A 51 11.07 -12.41 27.15
CA ILE A 51 10.31 -11.43 27.93
C ILE A 51 9.19 -12.10 28.73
N LYS A 52 8.51 -13.11 28.17
CA LYS A 52 7.46 -13.85 28.90
C LYS A 52 8.01 -14.61 30.13
N GLU A 53 9.22 -15.14 30.04
CA GLU A 53 9.81 -16.00 31.07
C GLU A 53 10.59 -15.23 32.14
N TYR A 54 11.38 -14.22 31.73
CA TYR A 54 12.39 -13.60 32.59
C TYR A 54 12.09 -12.14 32.99
N ASP A 55 11.06 -11.51 32.43
CA ASP A 55 10.78 -10.08 32.72
C ASP A 55 10.17 -9.87 34.12
N GLU A 56 10.72 -8.92 34.89
CA GLU A 56 10.27 -8.62 36.25
C GLU A 56 8.91 -7.89 36.28
N ASN A 57 8.49 -7.26 35.18
CA ASN A 57 7.27 -6.48 35.15
C ASN A 57 6.07 -7.36 34.71
N PRO A 58 5.07 -7.57 35.58
CA PRO A 58 3.93 -8.44 35.28
C PRO A 58 3.09 -7.93 34.10
N LYS A 59 3.14 -6.62 33.80
CA LYS A 59 2.46 -6.04 32.63
C LYS A 59 3.10 -6.51 31.32
N THR A 60 4.43 -6.45 31.22
CA THR A 60 5.18 -6.85 30.02
C THR A 60 5.01 -8.33 29.72
N ARG A 61 5.07 -9.19 30.74
CA ARG A 61 4.78 -10.64 30.61
C ARG A 61 3.39 -10.90 30.05
N ARG A 62 2.38 -10.14 30.48
CA ARG A 62 1.00 -10.28 30.00
C ARG A 62 0.86 -9.87 28.54
N TYR A 63 1.54 -8.79 28.12
CA TYR A 63 1.56 -8.38 26.71
C TYR A 63 2.26 -9.42 25.82
N ALA A 64 3.46 -9.88 26.20
CA ALA A 64 4.19 -10.90 25.45
C ALA A 64 3.39 -12.21 25.33
N ALA A 65 2.74 -12.65 26.40
CA ALA A 65 1.89 -13.85 26.39
C ALA A 65 0.70 -13.75 25.43
N ASN A 66 0.17 -12.55 25.20
CA ASN A 66 -0.96 -12.32 24.31
C ASN A 66 -0.55 -12.23 22.83
N ILE A 67 0.69 -11.82 22.55
CA ILE A 67 1.21 -11.63 21.18
C ILE A 67 1.79 -12.93 20.59
N ILE A 68 2.38 -13.80 21.43
CA ILE A 68 2.91 -15.12 21.02
C ILE A 68 1.91 -15.95 20.20
N PRO A 69 0.65 -16.19 20.63
CA PRO A 69 -0.28 -17.03 19.87
C PRO A 69 -0.66 -16.41 18.51
N ILE A 70 -0.63 -15.08 18.40
CA ILE A 70 -0.91 -14.36 17.14
C ILE A 70 0.23 -14.61 16.15
N ARG A 71 1.48 -14.57 16.61
CA ARG A 71 2.67 -14.80 15.78
C ARG A 71 2.90 -16.28 15.47
N GLU A 72 2.38 -17.20 16.27
CA GLU A 72 2.41 -18.66 16.00
C GLU A 72 1.59 -19.02 14.75
N ASN A 73 0.47 -18.33 14.52
CA ASN A 73 -0.29 -18.37 13.27
C ASN A 73 0.16 -17.31 12.24
N GLY A 74 1.35 -16.74 12.42
CA GLY A 74 1.83 -15.59 11.66
C GLY A 74 1.86 -15.81 10.15
N ASN A 75 2.06 -17.05 9.68
CA ASN A 75 2.08 -17.36 8.26
C ASN A 75 0.72 -17.10 7.55
N PHE A 76 -0.39 -17.30 8.27
CA PHE A 76 -1.73 -17.00 7.72
C PHE A 76 -2.00 -15.50 7.65
N MET A 77 -1.58 -14.77 8.68
CA MET A 77 -1.67 -13.31 8.72
C MET A 77 -0.78 -12.69 7.64
N LEU A 78 0.45 -13.19 7.47
CA LEU A 78 1.38 -12.81 6.42
C LEU A 78 0.77 -13.04 5.03
N CYS A 79 0.18 -14.20 4.79
CA CYS A 79 -0.50 -14.52 3.53
C CYS A 79 -1.63 -13.52 3.23
N THR A 80 -2.45 -13.18 4.24
CA THR A 80 -3.55 -12.22 4.09
C THR A 80 -3.03 -10.82 3.79
N ILE A 81 -1.95 -10.40 4.43
CA ILE A 81 -1.31 -9.09 4.20
C ILE A 81 -0.72 -9.01 2.79
N VAL A 82 0.00 -10.03 2.35
CA VAL A 82 0.62 -10.07 1.01
C VAL A 82 -0.45 -10.12 -0.09
N LEU A 83 -1.51 -10.91 0.10
CA LEU A 83 -2.66 -10.94 -0.81
C LEU A 83 -3.39 -9.59 -0.85
N GLY A 84 -3.67 -8.99 0.31
CA GLY A 84 -4.30 -7.67 0.41
C GLY A 84 -3.49 -6.59 -0.29
N ASN A 85 -2.16 -6.61 -0.10
CA ASN A 85 -1.23 -5.70 -0.78
C ASN A 85 -1.29 -5.89 -2.32
N THR A 86 -1.24 -7.13 -2.78
CA THR A 86 -1.30 -7.44 -4.23
C THR A 86 -2.62 -6.99 -4.85
N ILE A 87 -3.75 -7.19 -4.15
CA ILE A 87 -5.07 -6.75 -4.59
C ILE A 87 -5.15 -5.22 -4.63
N CYS A 88 -4.68 -4.52 -3.60
CA CYS A 88 -4.66 -3.05 -3.56
C CYS A 88 -3.81 -2.50 -4.70
N ASN A 89 -2.62 -3.05 -4.92
CA ASN A 89 -1.73 -2.63 -6.00
C ASN A 89 -2.37 -2.81 -7.38
N ALA A 90 -3.11 -3.90 -7.60
CA ALA A 90 -3.85 -4.11 -8.85
C ALA A 90 -4.98 -3.09 -9.02
N ILE A 91 -5.71 -2.78 -7.94
CA ILE A 91 -6.77 -1.76 -7.95
C ILE A 91 -6.17 -0.37 -8.20
N ASP A 92 -5.02 -0.04 -7.62
CA ASP A 92 -4.32 1.24 -7.83
C ASP A 92 -3.98 1.45 -9.31
N VAL A 93 -3.43 0.44 -9.98
CA VAL A 93 -3.14 0.50 -11.43
C VAL A 93 -4.43 0.71 -12.23
N LEU A 94 -5.51 0.00 -11.89
CA LEU A 94 -6.81 0.14 -12.57
C LEU A 94 -7.43 1.54 -12.35
N VAL A 95 -7.32 2.09 -11.14
CA VAL A 95 -7.80 3.45 -10.82
C VAL A 95 -6.96 4.48 -11.56
N PHE A 96 -5.64 4.29 -11.61
CA PHE A 96 -4.71 5.17 -12.34
C PHE A 96 -4.97 5.16 -13.86
N ASP A 97 -5.29 3.99 -14.44
CA ASP A 97 -5.72 3.87 -15.83
C ASP A 97 -6.94 4.75 -16.11
N ARG A 98 -7.96 4.71 -15.24
CA ARG A 98 -9.17 5.54 -15.37
C ARG A 98 -8.90 7.04 -15.26
N ILE A 99 -7.97 7.45 -14.41
CA ILE A 99 -7.55 8.86 -14.29
C ILE A 99 -6.84 9.31 -15.59
N THR A 100 -6.05 8.43 -16.20
CA THR A 100 -5.21 8.74 -17.36
C THR A 100 -5.94 8.60 -18.70
N LEU A 101 -7.18 8.09 -18.72
CA LEU A 101 -7.99 7.94 -19.95
C LEU A 101 -8.22 9.24 -20.73
N ASN A 102 -8.17 10.39 -20.05
CA ASN A 102 -8.37 11.69 -20.68
C ASN A 102 -7.10 12.29 -21.31
N LEU A 103 -5.94 11.62 -21.17
CA LEU A 103 -4.71 12.04 -21.83
C LEU A 103 -4.66 11.50 -23.27
N GLU A 104 -4.59 12.40 -24.25
CA GLU A 104 -4.31 12.08 -25.66
C GLU A 104 -2.84 11.65 -25.83
N LEU A 105 -2.52 10.42 -25.45
CA LEU A 105 -1.21 9.79 -25.67
C LEU A 105 -1.28 8.74 -26.78
N LEU A 106 -0.16 8.52 -27.47
CA LEU A 106 -0.03 7.39 -28.39
C LEU A 106 -0.25 6.07 -27.63
N ASP A 107 -0.93 5.10 -28.26
CA ASP A 107 -1.36 3.85 -27.61
C ASP A 107 -0.23 3.08 -26.90
N TRP A 108 0.98 3.11 -27.47
CA TRP A 108 2.14 2.40 -26.91
C TRP A 108 2.77 3.13 -25.71
N GLU A 109 2.80 4.47 -25.72
CA GLU A 109 3.28 5.26 -24.58
C GLU A 109 2.32 5.13 -23.40
N ARG A 110 1.00 5.16 -23.69
CA ARG A 110 -0.04 5.05 -22.68
C ARG A 110 0.07 3.76 -21.86
N ILE A 111 0.28 2.62 -22.51
CA ILE A 111 0.40 1.31 -21.83
C ILE A 111 1.61 1.29 -20.90
N ILE A 112 2.74 1.86 -21.32
CA ILE A 112 3.95 1.91 -20.50
C ILE A 112 3.73 2.84 -19.31
N LEU A 113 3.19 4.04 -19.55
CA LEU A 113 3.00 5.06 -18.53
C LEU A 113 2.01 4.61 -17.45
N ILE A 114 0.90 3.98 -17.84
CA ILE A 114 -0.14 3.50 -16.92
C ILE A 114 0.33 2.31 -16.07
N ASN A 115 1.27 1.50 -16.54
CA ASN A 115 1.79 0.39 -15.73
C ASN A 115 3.00 0.80 -14.89
N VAL A 116 3.93 1.55 -15.47
CA VAL A 116 5.21 1.88 -14.83
C VAL A 116 5.04 3.00 -13.80
N ALA A 117 4.26 4.04 -14.09
CA ALA A 117 4.10 5.17 -13.17
C ALA A 117 3.50 4.75 -11.83
N PRO A 118 2.31 4.09 -11.75
CA PRO A 118 1.75 3.67 -10.47
C PRO A 118 2.62 2.62 -9.77
N ALA A 119 3.28 1.72 -10.51
CA ALA A 119 4.22 0.78 -9.90
C ALA A 119 5.40 1.50 -9.21
N MET A 120 5.96 2.54 -9.84
CA MET A 120 7.00 3.36 -9.23
C MET A 120 6.47 4.12 -7.99
N PHE A 121 5.27 4.68 -8.07
CA PHE A 121 4.64 5.33 -6.90
C PHE A 121 4.44 4.37 -5.74
N ILE A 122 3.90 3.18 -5.99
CA ILE A 122 3.69 2.13 -4.98
C ILE A 122 5.03 1.73 -4.35
N ILE A 123 6.07 1.45 -5.14
CA ILE A 123 7.38 1.04 -4.60
C ILE A 123 7.99 2.13 -3.72
N VAL A 124 7.94 3.39 -4.18
CA VAL A 124 8.50 4.52 -3.42
C VAL A 124 7.75 4.72 -2.10
N PHE A 125 6.41 4.72 -2.14
CA PHE A 125 5.59 4.96 -0.94
C PHE A 125 5.55 3.77 0.02
N SER A 126 5.44 2.55 -0.49
CA SER A 126 5.22 1.35 0.31
C SER A 126 6.52 0.71 0.80
N GLU A 127 7.62 0.80 0.06
CA GLU A 127 8.88 0.13 0.44
C GLU A 127 10.00 1.12 0.80
N ILE A 128 10.24 2.12 -0.05
CA ILE A 128 11.41 3.00 0.12
C ILE A 128 11.24 3.93 1.34
N ILE A 129 10.08 4.59 1.50
CA ILE A 129 9.86 5.53 2.62
C ILE A 129 10.00 4.82 3.99
N PRO A 130 9.32 3.68 4.24
CA PRO A 130 9.48 2.96 5.51
C PRO A 130 10.90 2.45 5.75
N GLN A 131 11.58 1.93 4.73
CA GLN A 131 12.97 1.46 4.85
C GLN A 131 13.92 2.61 5.22
N VAL A 132 13.75 3.80 4.61
CA VAL A 132 14.58 4.98 4.89
C VAL A 132 14.33 5.54 6.31
N ILE A 133 13.11 5.40 6.83
CA ILE A 133 12.78 5.83 8.21
C ILE A 133 13.35 4.84 9.24
N CYS A 134 13.27 3.53 8.98
CA CYS A 134 13.72 2.49 9.90
C CYS A 134 15.22 2.16 9.84
N THR A 135 15.97 2.67 8.86
CA THR A 135 17.44 2.49 8.71
C THR A 135 18.25 3.65 9.33
N LYS A 136 17.70 4.32 10.34
CA LYS A 136 18.47 5.23 11.20
C LYS A 136 18.49 4.76 12.64
#